data_AF-A0A935ZHK0-F1
#
_entry.id   AF-A0A935ZHK0-F1
#
_cell.length_a   1.000
_cell.length_b   1.000
_cell.length_c   1.000
_cell.angle_alpha   90.00
_cell.angle_beta   90.00
_cell.angle_gamma   90.00
#
_symmetry.space_group_name_H-M   'P 1'
#
loop_
_entity.id
_entity.type
_entity.pdbx_description
1 polymer ?
#
loop_
_entity_poly.entity_id
_entity_poly.type
_entity_poly.pdbx_seq_one_letter_code
_entity_poly.pdbx_strand_id
1 'polypeptide(L)'
;MRWLYHALPRHEATAVLSGQGPLVPASLATEGFVHTSYRDVARASAELYVGGDAVVLAIDPRRLGLRVEIAETPRGPMPHVMGPVPRGAIQGALELSELASADDHVKGTRFGFVAFEGMTLLDLVGALDPISRLASMGFDPTSTCEVVAGTPRAVVWSGSAASLSVTRVRPDLTDFDVLVVPGGPGARALADDAGFLAWLGTFPRERLATSVCTGSLLWAAEGRLCGKRATTHASARDTLEALGATWEPGARVVSDPPLVSAAGVTAALDLGLALAHAFGGDEALERISRQMELPEGYPRARLT
;
A
#
# COMPACT_ATOMS: atom_id res chain seq x y z
N MET A 1 1.61 4.32 -7.35
CA MET A 1 0.91 5.21 -6.42
C MET A 1 1.24 6.58 -6.91
N ARG A 2 0.27 7.46 -7.16
CA ARG A 2 0.60 8.79 -7.71
C ARG A 2 1.29 9.63 -6.65
N TRP A 3 2.32 10.38 -7.03
CA TRP A 3 2.91 11.38 -6.14
C TRP A 3 1.85 12.40 -5.71
N LEU A 4 1.88 12.80 -4.44
CA LEU A 4 1.07 13.90 -3.94
C LEU A 4 1.94 15.15 -3.84
N TYR A 5 1.43 16.28 -4.32
CA TYR A 5 2.14 17.55 -4.33
C TYR A 5 1.44 18.56 -3.43
N HIS A 6 2.14 19.05 -2.42
CA HIS A 6 1.64 20.12 -1.56
C HIS A 6 2.34 21.43 -1.90
N ALA A 7 1.57 22.45 -2.30
CA ALA A 7 2.12 23.77 -2.62
C ALA A 7 2.30 24.62 -1.36
N LEU A 8 3.42 25.33 -1.27
CA LEU A 8 3.72 26.28 -0.18
C LEU A 8 4.64 27.42 -0.67
N PRO A 9 4.71 28.55 0.06
CA PRO A 9 5.65 29.62 -0.26
C PRO A 9 7.10 29.13 -0.18
N ARG A 10 7.95 29.56 -1.12
CA ARG A 10 9.37 29.17 -1.16
C ARG A 10 10.11 29.36 0.16
N HIS A 11 9.86 30.47 0.85
CA HIS A 11 10.56 30.80 2.11
C HIS A 11 10.24 29.82 3.26
N GLU A 12 9.13 29.08 3.18
CA GLU A 12 8.75 28.05 4.18
C GLU A 12 9.38 26.68 3.87
N ALA A 13 9.74 26.42 2.62
CA ALA A 13 10.21 25.10 2.17
C ALA A 13 11.47 24.63 2.91
N THR A 14 12.43 25.52 3.15
CA THR A 14 13.66 25.18 3.88
C THR A 14 13.36 24.73 5.31
N ALA A 15 12.42 25.38 5.99
CA ALA A 15 12.02 25.01 7.35
C ALA A 15 11.34 23.64 7.38
N VAL A 16 10.45 23.36 6.43
CA VAL A 16 9.78 22.05 6.32
C VAL A 16 10.79 20.93 6.03
N LEU A 17 11.72 21.15 5.09
CA LEU A 17 12.69 20.13 4.70
C LEU A 17 13.76 19.85 5.76
N SER A 18 14.14 20.86 6.54
CA SER A 18 15.11 20.71 7.64
C SER A 18 14.48 20.30 8.97
N GLY A 19 13.15 20.44 9.10
CA GLY A 19 12.40 20.06 10.29
C GLY A 19 12.41 18.57 10.59
N GLN A 20 12.28 18.24 11.88
CA GLN A 20 12.20 16.86 12.38
C GLN A 20 10.75 16.38 12.60
N GLY A 21 9.79 17.31 12.65
CA GLY A 21 8.37 17.03 12.89
C GLY A 21 7.56 16.84 11.60
N PRO A 22 6.30 16.36 11.72
CA PRO A 22 5.39 16.30 10.59
C PRO A 22 5.07 17.70 10.06
N LEU A 23 4.70 17.78 8.78
CA LEU A 23 4.16 19.00 8.19
C LEU A 23 2.71 19.20 8.65
N VAL A 24 2.44 20.36 9.23
CA VAL A 24 1.13 20.79 9.75
C VAL A 24 0.82 22.15 9.12
N PRO A 25 0.25 22.18 7.90
CA PRO A 25 -0.12 23.44 7.26
C PRO A 25 -1.37 24.02 7.90
N ALA A 26 -1.59 25.34 7.73
CA ALA A 26 -2.74 26.03 8.31
C ALA A 26 -4.08 25.41 7.89
N SER A 27 -4.16 24.89 6.65
CA SER A 27 -5.35 24.20 6.13
C SER A 27 -5.78 23.00 6.98
N LEU A 28 -4.86 22.29 7.64
CA LEU A 28 -5.23 21.18 8.50
C LEU A 28 -6.06 21.63 9.70
N ALA A 29 -5.74 22.80 10.27
CA ALA A 29 -6.49 23.35 11.41
C ALA A 29 -7.84 23.95 10.99
N THR A 30 -7.92 24.53 9.79
CA THR A 30 -9.14 25.24 9.33
C THR A 30 -10.12 24.33 8.57
N GLU A 31 -9.60 23.37 7.82
CA GLU A 31 -10.39 22.52 6.89
C GLU A 31 -10.39 21.05 7.31
N GLY A 32 -9.49 20.63 8.20
CA GLY A 32 -9.38 19.25 8.68
C GLY A 32 -8.53 18.33 7.81
N PHE A 33 -7.89 18.85 6.76
CA PHE A 33 -7.03 18.07 5.86
C PHE A 33 -5.93 18.93 5.21
N VAL A 34 -4.92 18.25 4.66
CA VAL A 34 -3.87 18.89 3.86
C VAL A 34 -4.21 18.79 2.38
N HIS A 35 -4.36 19.95 1.73
CA HIS A 35 -4.51 20.06 0.28
C HIS A 35 -3.27 19.51 -0.42
N THR A 36 -3.47 18.51 -1.26
CA THR A 36 -2.46 18.03 -2.19
C THR A 36 -3.03 17.97 -3.59
N SER A 37 -2.15 17.89 -4.57
CA SER A 37 -2.50 17.81 -5.98
C SER A 37 -1.75 16.66 -6.62
N TYR A 38 -2.33 16.09 -7.66
CA TYR A 38 -1.55 15.27 -8.57
C TYR A 38 -0.73 16.15 -9.52
N ARG A 39 0.29 15.57 -10.15
CA ARG A 39 1.28 16.28 -10.98
C ARG A 39 0.63 17.19 -12.03
N ASP A 40 -0.43 16.71 -12.68
CA ASP A 40 -1.16 17.36 -13.77
C ASP A 40 -1.81 18.69 -13.37
N VAL A 41 -2.18 18.86 -12.10
CA VAL A 41 -2.85 20.06 -11.58
C VAL A 41 -2.04 20.80 -10.52
N ALA A 42 -0.90 20.25 -10.09
CA ALA A 42 -0.07 20.80 -9.01
C ALA A 42 0.42 22.22 -9.31
N ARG A 43 0.85 22.50 -10.55
CA ARG A 43 1.28 23.85 -10.96
C ARG A 43 0.14 24.86 -10.86
N ALA A 44 -0.99 24.57 -11.50
CA ALA A 44 -2.14 25.47 -11.50
C ALA A 44 -2.68 25.71 -10.08
N SER A 45 -2.63 24.69 -9.22
CA SER A 45 -3.01 24.81 -7.82
C SER A 45 -2.03 25.69 -7.03
N ALA A 46 -0.72 25.53 -7.24
CA ALA A 46 0.29 26.37 -6.61
C ALA A 46 0.16 27.85 -7.01
N GLU A 47 -0.01 28.12 -8.31
CA GLU A 47 -0.19 29.48 -8.84
C GLU A 47 -1.46 30.15 -8.29
N LEU A 48 -2.53 29.39 -8.08
CA LEU A 48 -3.80 29.91 -7.55
C LEU A 48 -3.77 30.15 -6.04
N TYR A 49 -3.31 29.16 -5.26
CA TYR A 49 -3.44 29.16 -3.80
C TYR A 49 -2.27 29.81 -3.08
N VAL A 50 -1.09 29.86 -3.71
CA VAL A 50 0.15 30.38 -3.11
C VAL A 50 0.69 31.58 -3.89
N GLY A 51 0.73 31.49 -5.22
CA GLY A 51 1.22 32.54 -6.11
C GLY A 51 2.53 32.18 -6.83
N GLY A 52 3.16 33.17 -7.46
CA GLY A 52 4.29 32.96 -8.39
C GLY A 52 5.61 32.50 -7.77
N ASP A 53 5.82 32.69 -6.46
CA ASP A 53 7.03 32.23 -5.73
C ASP A 53 6.76 30.95 -4.91
N ALA A 54 5.91 30.07 -5.46
CA ALA A 54 5.57 28.79 -4.85
C ALA A 54 6.58 27.70 -5.24
N VAL A 55 6.76 26.75 -4.33
CA VAL A 55 7.35 25.43 -4.60
C VAL A 55 6.33 24.35 -4.22
N VAL A 56 6.57 23.12 -4.66
CA VAL A 56 5.73 21.98 -4.29
C VAL A 56 6.54 20.91 -3.58
N LEU A 57 6.06 20.42 -2.44
CA LEU A 57 6.63 19.26 -1.76
C LEU A 57 6.17 18.00 -2.48
N ALA A 58 7.11 17.12 -2.80
CA ALA A 58 6.81 15.78 -3.30
C ALA A 58 6.61 14.83 -2.11
N ILE A 59 5.39 14.32 -1.94
CA ILE A 59 4.98 13.44 -0.85
C ILE A 59 4.79 12.03 -1.42
N ASP A 60 5.54 11.07 -0.89
CA ASP A 60 5.41 9.65 -1.21
C ASP A 60 4.24 9.03 -0.41
N PRO A 61 3.12 8.70 -1.06
CA PRO A 61 1.97 8.12 -0.37
C PRO A 61 2.25 6.76 0.28
N ARG A 62 3.30 6.03 -0.13
CA ARG A 62 3.67 4.73 0.47
C ARG A 62 4.14 4.87 1.92
N ARG A 63 4.48 6.09 2.34
CA ARG A 63 5.04 6.42 3.66
C ARG A 63 4.12 7.33 4.48
N LEU A 64 2.89 7.54 4.03
CA LEU A 64 1.94 8.41 4.71
C LEU A 64 1.37 7.77 5.98
N GLY A 65 0.98 6.49 5.93
CA GLY A 65 0.22 5.89 7.02
C GLY A 65 -1.18 6.50 7.24
N LEU A 66 -1.64 7.37 6.33
CA LEU A 66 -2.86 8.16 6.47
C LEU A 66 -3.81 7.90 5.31
N ARG A 67 -5.10 8.12 5.59
CA ARG A 67 -6.14 8.11 4.56
C ARG A 67 -5.97 9.31 3.64
N VAL A 68 -6.13 9.09 2.34
CA VAL A 68 -6.18 10.13 1.32
C VAL A 68 -7.57 10.12 0.70
N GLU A 69 -8.31 11.22 0.83
CA GLU A 69 -9.61 11.37 0.21
C GLU A 69 -9.48 12.11 -1.11
N ILE A 70 -10.06 11.56 -2.18
CA ILE A 70 -10.01 12.19 -3.50
C ILE A 70 -11.33 12.95 -3.71
N ALA A 71 -11.26 14.28 -3.73
CA ALA A 71 -12.39 15.13 -4.03
C ALA A 71 -12.49 15.36 -5.54
N GLU A 72 -13.66 15.14 -6.13
CA GLU A 72 -13.93 15.50 -7.52
C GLU A 72 -14.16 17.01 -7.64
N THR A 73 -13.36 17.68 -8.47
CA THR A 73 -13.46 19.13 -8.68
C THR A 73 -13.53 19.47 -10.16
N PRO A 74 -13.96 20.69 -10.55
CA PRO A 74 -13.93 21.13 -11.96
C PRO A 74 -12.54 21.10 -12.61
N ARG A 75 -11.47 21.03 -11.81
CA ARG A 75 -10.07 20.94 -12.28
C ARG A 75 -9.56 19.50 -12.32
N GLY A 76 -10.40 18.53 -11.96
CA GLY A 76 -10.03 17.12 -11.82
C GLY A 76 -9.98 16.65 -10.36
N PRO A 77 -9.57 15.40 -10.14
CA PRO A 77 -9.48 14.78 -8.83
C PRO A 77 -8.41 15.45 -7.97
N MET A 78 -8.77 15.86 -6.76
CA MET A 78 -7.87 16.55 -5.83
C MET A 78 -7.69 15.73 -4.54
N PRO A 79 -6.48 15.20 -4.29
CA PRO A 79 -6.20 14.40 -3.10
C PRO A 79 -6.05 15.26 -1.83
N HIS A 80 -6.71 14.85 -0.75
CA HIS A 80 -6.66 15.46 0.56
C HIS A 80 -6.09 14.47 1.58
N VAL A 81 -4.99 14.83 2.23
CA VAL A 81 -4.39 13.98 3.28
C VAL A 81 -5.07 14.28 4.61
N MET A 82 -5.66 13.25 5.23
CA MET A 82 -6.47 13.38 6.45
C MET A 82 -5.61 13.36 7.73
N GLY A 83 -4.67 14.29 7.84
CA GLY A 83 -3.81 14.44 9.02
C GLY A 83 -2.46 15.11 8.75
N PRO A 84 -1.61 15.26 9.79
CA PRO A 84 -0.25 15.79 9.65
C PRO A 84 0.60 14.91 8.73
N VAL A 85 1.23 15.48 7.70
CA VAL A 85 2.06 14.70 6.76
C VAL A 85 3.37 14.30 7.43
N PRO A 86 3.68 13.00 7.59
CA PRO A 86 4.93 12.58 8.23
C PRO A 86 6.16 13.08 7.48
N ARG A 87 7.20 13.49 8.21
CA ARG A 87 8.45 13.96 7.59
C ARG A 87 9.05 12.93 6.64
N GLY A 88 8.97 11.65 7.00
CA GLY A 88 9.47 10.53 6.19
C GLY A 88 8.73 10.33 4.86
N ALA A 89 7.53 10.92 4.69
CA ALA A 89 6.79 10.92 3.44
C ALA A 89 7.24 12.03 2.48
N ILE A 90 7.78 13.15 2.99
CA ILE A 90 8.28 14.26 2.16
C ILE A 90 9.64 13.89 1.56
N GLN A 91 9.69 13.60 0.26
CA GLN A 91 10.90 13.16 -0.43
C GLN A 91 11.70 14.32 -1.05
N GLY A 92 11.14 15.53 -1.09
CA GLY A 92 11.84 16.71 -1.59
C GLY A 92 10.87 17.86 -1.87
N ALA A 93 11.43 18.95 -2.40
CA ALA A 93 10.67 20.04 -2.99
C ALA A 93 11.08 20.19 -4.46
N LEU A 94 10.13 20.54 -5.30
CA LEU A 94 10.33 20.82 -6.72
C LEU A 94 9.92 22.25 -7.02
N GLU A 95 10.66 22.86 -7.94
CA GLU A 95 10.25 24.06 -8.65
C GLU A 95 9.04 23.75 -9.55
N LEU A 96 8.19 24.75 -9.76
CA LEU A 96 7.04 24.57 -10.67
C LEU A 96 7.49 24.17 -12.09
N SER A 97 8.67 24.62 -12.53
CA SER A 97 9.28 24.23 -13.81
C SER A 97 9.64 22.74 -13.90
N GLU A 98 9.92 22.08 -12.79
CA GLU A 98 10.35 20.67 -12.76
C GLU A 98 9.17 19.70 -12.79
N LEU A 99 7.96 20.14 -12.41
CA LEU A 99 6.74 19.33 -12.37
C LEU A 99 6.41 18.67 -13.71
N ALA A 100 6.66 19.35 -14.84
CA ALA A 100 6.32 18.83 -16.17
C ALA A 100 7.11 17.56 -16.53
N SER A 101 8.33 17.43 -16.01
CA SER A 101 9.22 16.28 -16.23
C SER A 101 9.23 15.28 -15.07
N ALA A 102 8.58 15.58 -13.95
CA ALA A 102 8.51 14.68 -12.80
C ALA A 102 7.67 13.44 -13.14
N ASP A 103 8.02 12.30 -12.56
CA ASP A 103 7.19 11.10 -12.64
C ASP A 103 5.83 11.33 -11.98
N ASP A 104 4.77 10.82 -12.60
CA ASP A 104 3.43 10.89 -12.00
C ASP A 104 3.25 9.82 -10.92
N HIS A 105 3.87 8.66 -11.11
CA HIS A 105 3.79 7.52 -10.19
C HIS A 105 5.13 7.29 -9.50
N VAL A 106 5.09 6.99 -8.21
CA VAL A 106 6.27 6.56 -7.46
C VAL A 106 6.82 5.26 -8.07
N LYS A 107 8.13 5.21 -8.30
CA LYS A 107 8.86 4.07 -8.89
C LYS A 107 9.72 3.35 -7.86
N GLY A 108 10.23 2.18 -8.24
CA GLY A 108 11.16 1.39 -7.43
C GLY A 108 10.49 0.79 -6.20
N THR A 109 9.21 0.41 -6.32
CA THR A 109 8.47 -0.15 -5.18
C THR A 109 8.96 -1.56 -4.85
N ARG A 110 9.32 -1.79 -3.59
CA ARG A 110 9.80 -3.08 -3.08
C ARG A 110 8.64 -3.83 -2.42
N PHE A 111 8.20 -4.93 -3.03
CA PHE A 111 7.13 -5.78 -2.53
C PHE A 111 7.70 -7.02 -1.85
N GLY A 112 7.34 -7.24 -0.59
CA GLY A 112 7.65 -8.46 0.15
C GLY A 112 6.43 -9.37 0.25
N PHE A 113 6.58 -10.65 -0.06
CA PHE A 113 5.54 -11.67 0.04
C PHE A 113 5.93 -12.66 1.13
N VAL A 114 5.23 -12.62 2.26
CA VAL A 114 5.56 -13.47 3.41
C VAL A 114 5.14 -14.90 3.12
N ALA A 115 6.06 -15.85 3.26
CA ALA A 115 5.82 -17.26 3.03
C ALA A 115 6.16 -18.08 4.29
N PHE A 116 5.30 -19.05 4.58
CA PHE A 116 5.37 -19.89 5.78
C PHE A 116 4.67 -21.23 5.57
N GLU A 117 5.00 -22.20 6.43
CA GLU A 117 4.46 -23.56 6.32
C GLU A 117 2.95 -23.59 6.58
N GLY A 118 2.23 -24.39 5.79
CA GLY A 118 0.77 -24.42 5.88
C GLY A 118 0.05 -23.16 5.38
N MET A 119 0.74 -22.27 4.63
CA MET A 119 0.05 -21.22 3.87
C MET A 119 -0.78 -21.81 2.72
N THR A 120 -1.80 -21.08 2.28
CA THR A 120 -2.47 -21.38 1.02
C THR A 120 -1.66 -20.78 -0.13
N LEU A 121 -1.05 -21.62 -0.98
CA LEU A 121 -0.15 -21.15 -2.04
C LEU A 121 -0.80 -20.12 -2.96
N LEU A 122 -2.08 -20.31 -3.31
CA LEU A 122 -2.84 -19.40 -4.17
C LEU A 122 -3.02 -18.00 -3.55
N ASP A 123 -3.06 -17.87 -2.22
CA ASP A 123 -3.12 -16.57 -1.55
C ASP A 123 -1.88 -15.73 -1.84
N LEU A 124 -0.72 -16.39 -1.94
CA LEU A 124 0.57 -15.76 -2.21
C LEU A 124 0.73 -15.51 -3.72
N VAL A 125 0.63 -16.56 -4.55
CA VAL A 125 0.91 -16.43 -5.99
C VAL A 125 -0.16 -15.65 -6.74
N GLY A 126 -1.41 -15.69 -6.27
CA GLY A 126 -2.52 -14.94 -6.88
C GLY A 126 -2.36 -13.43 -6.74
N ALA A 127 -1.77 -12.96 -5.64
CA ALA A 127 -1.43 -11.55 -5.46
C ALA A 127 -0.10 -11.20 -6.16
N LEU A 128 0.89 -12.10 -6.11
CA LEU A 128 2.22 -11.89 -6.69
C LEU A 128 2.18 -11.71 -8.21
N ASP A 129 1.39 -12.53 -8.92
CA ASP A 129 1.44 -12.55 -10.38
C ASP A 129 1.03 -11.20 -11.01
N PRO A 130 -0.12 -10.56 -10.67
CA PRO A 130 -0.45 -9.22 -11.17
C PRO A 130 0.58 -8.14 -10.78
N ILE A 131 1.14 -8.22 -9.57
CA ILE A 131 2.10 -7.20 -9.08
C ILE A 131 3.42 -7.31 -9.83
N SER A 132 3.92 -8.52 -10.07
CA SER A 132 5.17 -8.75 -10.80
C SER A 132 5.14 -8.19 -12.24
N ARG A 133 3.93 -8.04 -12.80
CA ARG A 133 3.71 -7.47 -14.13
C ARG A 133 3.92 -5.96 -14.19
N LEU A 134 3.96 -5.26 -13.06
CA LEU A 134 4.41 -3.87 -13.02
C LEU A 134 5.82 -3.73 -13.60
N ALA A 135 6.74 -4.60 -13.18
CA ALA A 135 8.10 -4.63 -13.72
C ALA A 135 8.13 -5.22 -15.13
N SER A 136 7.59 -6.43 -15.32
CA SER A 136 7.77 -7.17 -16.57
C SER A 136 7.05 -6.54 -17.78
N MET A 137 6.03 -5.71 -17.55
CA MET A 137 5.32 -4.97 -18.61
C MET A 137 5.70 -3.49 -18.70
N GLY A 138 6.69 -3.05 -17.92
CA GLY A 138 7.32 -1.74 -18.06
C GLY A 138 6.65 -0.57 -17.32
N PHE A 139 5.68 -0.83 -16.42
CA PHE A 139 5.00 0.22 -15.65
C PHE A 139 5.85 0.75 -14.50
N ASP A 140 6.57 -0.13 -13.80
CA ASP A 140 7.63 0.21 -12.84
C ASP A 140 8.78 -0.81 -13.01
N PRO A 141 9.64 -0.63 -14.03
CA PRO A 141 10.74 -1.56 -14.33
C PRO A 141 11.73 -1.74 -13.17
N THR A 142 11.70 -0.82 -12.20
CA THR A 142 12.56 -0.81 -11.02
C THR A 142 11.91 -1.43 -9.79
N SER A 143 10.64 -1.81 -9.85
CA SER A 143 9.98 -2.52 -8.76
C SER A 143 10.54 -3.93 -8.57
N THR A 144 10.51 -4.42 -7.33
CA THR A 144 10.97 -5.77 -6.98
C THR A 144 9.87 -6.54 -6.27
N CYS A 145 9.78 -7.85 -6.53
CA CYS A 145 8.94 -8.78 -5.79
C CYS A 145 9.83 -9.84 -5.15
N GLU A 146 9.81 -9.96 -3.83
CA GLU A 146 10.59 -10.95 -3.10
C GLU A 146 9.71 -11.82 -2.23
N VAL A 147 9.84 -13.14 -2.36
CA VAL A 147 9.21 -14.07 -1.42
C VAL A 147 10.13 -14.24 -0.23
N VAL A 148 9.62 -14.03 0.98
CA VAL A 148 10.43 -13.96 2.20
C VAL A 148 9.87 -14.85 3.29
N ALA A 149 10.74 -15.56 4.01
CA ALA A 149 10.33 -16.44 5.10
C ALA A 149 10.40 -15.74 6.46
N GLY A 150 9.36 -15.88 7.28
CA GLY A 150 9.45 -15.59 8.72
C GLY A 150 10.16 -16.69 9.53
N THR A 151 10.53 -17.80 8.90
CA THR A 151 11.18 -18.97 9.50
C THR A 151 12.64 -19.07 9.04
N PRO A 152 13.53 -19.80 9.75
CA PRO A 152 14.91 -19.98 9.31
C PRO A 152 15.08 -20.88 8.08
N ARG A 153 13.99 -21.40 7.50
CA ARG A 153 14.04 -22.33 6.37
C ARG A 153 13.87 -21.59 5.05
N ALA A 154 14.68 -21.97 4.06
CA ALA A 154 14.59 -21.44 2.71
C ALA A 154 13.45 -22.08 1.90
N VAL A 155 13.03 -23.31 2.25
CA VAL A 155 11.82 -23.96 1.71
C VAL A 155 10.75 -23.88 2.79
N VAL A 156 9.66 -23.19 2.48
CA VAL A 156 8.63 -22.80 3.46
C VAL A 156 7.25 -23.31 3.14
N TRP A 157 7.10 -24.00 2.02
CA TRP A 157 5.87 -24.71 1.71
C TRP A 157 6.25 -25.99 0.99
N SER A 158 5.71 -27.12 1.47
CA SER A 158 5.92 -28.43 0.87
C SER A 158 4.62 -29.22 0.89
N GLY A 159 3.81 -29.05 -0.15
CA GLY A 159 2.67 -29.94 -0.40
C GLY A 159 3.14 -31.29 -0.96
N SER A 160 2.20 -32.23 -1.13
CA SER A 160 2.50 -33.52 -1.77
C SER A 160 2.93 -33.41 -3.24
N ALA A 161 2.60 -32.29 -3.90
CA ALA A 161 2.81 -32.09 -5.34
C ALA A 161 3.84 -31.00 -5.69
N ALA A 162 4.22 -30.12 -4.77
CA ALA A 162 5.13 -29.01 -5.06
C ALA A 162 5.78 -28.46 -3.78
N SER A 163 6.88 -27.72 -3.95
CA SER A 163 7.54 -26.96 -2.90
C SER A 163 7.84 -25.53 -3.37
N LEU A 164 7.96 -24.61 -2.41
CA LEU A 164 8.32 -23.21 -2.66
C LEU A 164 9.57 -22.83 -1.88
N SER A 165 10.59 -22.34 -2.60
CA SER A 165 11.75 -21.68 -2.01
C SER A 165 11.57 -20.16 -1.93
N VAL A 166 12.18 -19.53 -0.93
CA VAL A 166 12.15 -18.08 -0.72
C VAL A 166 13.41 -17.40 -1.23
N THR A 167 13.30 -16.11 -1.55
CA THR A 167 14.42 -15.22 -1.91
C THR A 167 15.28 -14.89 -0.69
N ARG A 168 14.65 -14.61 0.46
CA ARG A 168 15.35 -14.28 1.71
C ARG A 168 14.68 -14.93 2.92
N VAL A 169 15.49 -15.27 3.91
CA VAL A 169 15.07 -15.80 5.21
C VAL A 169 15.20 -14.71 6.25
N ARG A 170 14.10 -14.39 6.94
CA ARG A 170 13.98 -13.35 7.97
C ARG A 170 14.73 -12.05 7.61
N PRO A 171 14.43 -11.43 6.46
CA PRO A 171 14.99 -10.12 6.14
C PRO A 171 14.50 -9.06 7.14
N ASP A 172 15.18 -7.92 7.15
CA ASP A 172 14.67 -6.69 7.74
C ASP A 172 13.44 -6.24 6.94
N LEU A 173 12.27 -6.16 7.58
CA LEU A 173 11.03 -5.77 6.89
C LEU A 173 11.00 -4.29 6.51
N THR A 174 11.93 -3.47 7.04
CA THR A 174 12.13 -2.09 6.60
C THR A 174 12.73 -1.98 5.18
N ASP A 175 13.09 -3.10 4.56
CA ASP A 175 13.45 -3.19 3.14
C ASP A 175 12.25 -3.17 2.19
N PHE A 176 11.01 -3.25 2.67
CA PHE A 176 9.83 -3.35 1.80
C PHE A 176 8.90 -2.15 1.94
N ASP A 177 8.35 -1.66 0.83
CA ASP A 177 7.34 -0.60 0.85
C ASP A 177 5.93 -1.17 1.02
N VAL A 178 5.72 -2.41 0.58
CA VAL A 178 4.46 -3.15 0.69
C VAL A 178 4.74 -4.57 1.16
N LEU A 179 3.99 -5.05 2.15
CA LEU A 179 4.05 -6.44 2.60
C LEU A 179 2.74 -7.17 2.31
N VAL A 180 2.81 -8.34 1.69
CA VAL A 180 1.67 -9.21 1.38
C VAL A 180 1.75 -10.46 2.23
N VAL A 181 0.73 -10.66 3.08
CA VAL A 181 0.66 -11.78 4.01
C VAL A 181 -0.46 -12.75 3.61
N PRO A 182 -0.16 -13.97 3.14
CA PRO A 182 -1.17 -14.95 2.76
C PRO A 182 -1.85 -15.55 4.00
N GLY A 183 -2.95 -16.28 3.78
CA GLY A 183 -3.61 -17.07 4.82
C GLY A 183 -3.26 -18.55 4.76
N GLY A 184 -4.17 -19.37 5.28
CA GLY A 184 -4.04 -20.82 5.40
C GLY A 184 -4.02 -21.29 6.86
N PRO A 185 -4.01 -22.61 7.09
CA PRO A 185 -3.85 -23.19 8.43
C PRO A 185 -2.64 -22.65 9.20
N GLY A 186 -1.51 -22.44 8.52
CA GLY A 186 -0.28 -21.90 9.12
C GLY A 186 -0.47 -20.51 9.72
N ALA A 187 -1.25 -19.65 9.08
CA ALA A 187 -1.53 -18.30 9.60
C ALA A 187 -2.29 -18.34 10.93
N ARG A 188 -3.16 -19.33 11.14
CA ARG A 188 -3.88 -19.49 12.41
C ARG A 188 -2.94 -19.90 13.54
N ALA A 189 -1.99 -20.80 13.25
CA ALA A 189 -0.99 -21.20 14.23
C ALA A 189 0.00 -20.07 14.54
N LEU A 190 0.42 -19.31 13.53
CA LEU A 190 1.35 -18.19 13.67
C LEU A 190 0.73 -16.97 14.39
N ALA A 191 -0.59 -16.88 14.47
CA ALA A 191 -1.27 -15.84 15.24
C ALA A 191 -0.98 -15.93 16.76
N ASP A 192 -0.51 -17.09 17.24
CA ASP A 192 -0.07 -17.28 18.63
C ASP A 192 1.47 -17.37 18.77
N ASP A 193 2.22 -17.22 17.66
CA ASP A 193 3.69 -17.30 17.66
C ASP A 193 4.32 -15.93 17.91
N ALA A 194 4.74 -15.68 19.15
CA ALA A 194 5.33 -14.41 19.55
C ALA A 194 6.60 -14.04 18.74
N GLY A 195 7.39 -15.01 18.29
CA GLY A 195 8.61 -14.76 17.53
C GLY A 195 8.31 -14.29 16.10
N PHE A 196 7.35 -14.94 15.46
CA PHE A 196 6.86 -14.52 14.14
C PHE A 196 6.17 -13.17 14.21
N LEU A 197 5.29 -12.94 15.20
CA LEU A 197 4.61 -11.66 15.38
C LEU A 197 5.59 -10.52 15.68
N ALA A 198 6.63 -10.78 16.48
CA ALA A 198 7.68 -9.78 16.72
C ALA A 198 8.43 -9.42 15.44
N TRP A 199 8.77 -10.41 14.60
CA TRP A 199 9.37 -10.16 13.29
C TRP A 199 8.42 -9.40 12.36
N LEU A 200 7.16 -9.82 12.27
CA LEU A 200 6.14 -9.15 11.47
C LEU A 200 5.87 -7.70 11.95
N GLY A 201 5.97 -7.47 13.26
CA GLY A 201 5.88 -6.16 13.90
C GLY A 201 7.02 -5.19 13.56
N THR A 202 8.13 -5.68 12.98
CA THR A 202 9.21 -4.81 12.48
C THR A 202 8.83 -4.06 11.20
N PHE A 203 7.79 -4.51 10.48
CA PHE A 203 7.30 -3.81 9.30
C PHE A 203 6.71 -2.45 9.71
N PRO A 204 7.22 -1.31 9.18
CA PRO A 204 6.82 0.02 9.62
C PRO A 204 5.30 0.26 9.54
N ARG A 205 4.74 0.91 10.56
CA ARG A 205 3.28 1.06 10.71
C ARG A 205 2.66 1.95 9.65
N GLU A 206 3.44 2.86 9.06
CA GLU A 206 2.99 3.79 8.02
C GLU A 206 2.98 3.18 6.61
N ARG A 207 3.61 2.01 6.43
CA ARG A 207 3.72 1.34 5.14
C ARG A 207 2.55 0.40 4.88
N LEU A 208 2.31 0.12 3.60
CA LEU A 208 1.13 -0.62 3.17
C LEU A 208 1.23 -2.10 3.59
N ALA A 209 0.51 -2.44 4.66
CA ALA A 209 0.41 -3.79 5.19
C ALA A 209 -0.82 -4.47 4.58
N THR A 210 -0.60 -5.54 3.83
CA THR A 210 -1.67 -6.22 3.11
C THR A 210 -1.79 -7.68 3.50
N SER A 211 -2.97 -8.25 3.32
CA SER A 211 -3.20 -9.66 3.60
C SER A 211 -4.29 -10.27 2.75
N VAL A 212 -4.24 -11.59 2.59
CA VAL A 212 -5.29 -12.37 1.93
C VAL A 212 -5.80 -13.43 2.91
N CYS A 213 -7.09 -13.75 2.86
CA CYS A 213 -7.69 -14.86 3.60
C CYS A 213 -7.43 -14.69 5.11
N THR A 214 -6.95 -15.73 5.80
CA THR A 214 -6.59 -15.65 7.22
C THR A 214 -5.27 -14.95 7.52
N GLY A 215 -4.57 -14.40 6.52
CA GLY A 215 -3.39 -13.57 6.75
C GLY A 215 -3.71 -12.30 7.54
N SER A 216 -4.94 -11.79 7.46
CA SER A 216 -5.38 -10.65 8.27
C SER A 216 -5.39 -10.95 9.77
N LEU A 217 -5.52 -12.22 10.18
CA LEU A 217 -5.42 -12.60 11.60
C LEU A 217 -4.02 -12.32 12.16
N LEU A 218 -2.97 -12.37 11.33
CA LEU A 218 -1.60 -12.09 11.75
C LEU A 218 -1.39 -10.61 12.04
N TRP A 219 -1.95 -9.73 11.21
CA TRP A 219 -1.96 -8.29 11.49
C TRP A 219 -2.87 -7.94 12.67
N ALA A 220 -3.98 -8.66 12.86
CA ALA A 220 -4.85 -8.49 14.01
C ALA A 220 -4.16 -8.90 15.31
N ALA A 221 -3.50 -10.06 15.32
CA ALA A 221 -2.75 -10.57 16.48
C ALA A 221 -1.53 -9.71 16.83
N GLU A 222 -0.85 -9.12 15.83
CA GLU A 222 0.19 -8.11 16.07
C GLU A 222 -0.38 -6.78 16.61
N GLY A 223 -1.70 -6.57 16.50
CA GLY A 223 -2.42 -5.42 17.06
C GLY A 223 -2.63 -4.26 16.09
N ARG A 224 -2.23 -4.39 14.82
CA ARG A 224 -2.41 -3.32 13.81
C ARG A 224 -3.84 -3.13 13.33
N LEU A 225 -4.68 -4.17 13.37
CA LEU A 225 -6.08 -4.09 12.92
C LEU A 225 -7.07 -3.60 13.99
N CYS A 226 -6.61 -3.27 15.19
CA CYS A 226 -7.50 -2.80 16.25
C CYS A 226 -8.19 -1.49 15.84
N GLY A 227 -9.53 -1.47 15.85
CA GLY A 227 -10.35 -0.33 15.43
C GLY A 227 -10.37 -0.08 13.92
N LYS A 228 -9.85 -1.00 13.11
CA LYS A 228 -9.77 -0.88 11.64
C LYS A 228 -10.77 -1.77 10.94
N ARG A 229 -11.26 -1.33 9.78
CA ARG A 229 -12.09 -2.16 8.90
C ARG A 229 -11.20 -3.17 8.18
N ALA A 230 -11.64 -4.42 8.12
CA ALA A 230 -10.91 -5.47 7.43
C ALA A 230 -11.85 -6.57 6.91
N THR A 231 -11.33 -7.41 6.02
CA THR A 231 -11.94 -8.68 5.64
C THR A 231 -10.97 -9.84 5.89
N THR A 232 -11.49 -11.06 5.82
CA THR A 232 -10.73 -12.30 6.02
C THR A 232 -11.44 -13.45 5.30
N HIS A 233 -10.96 -14.67 5.47
CA HIS A 233 -11.76 -15.84 5.09
C HIS A 233 -13.03 -15.90 5.93
N ALA A 234 -14.20 -16.15 5.32
CA ALA A 234 -15.48 -16.10 6.03
C ALA A 234 -15.53 -16.96 7.31
N SER A 235 -14.84 -18.10 7.32
CA SER A 235 -14.74 -18.97 8.51
C SER A 235 -13.89 -18.44 9.67
N ALA A 236 -13.18 -17.33 9.48
CA ALA A 236 -12.32 -16.69 10.48
C ALA A 236 -12.84 -15.30 10.91
N ARG A 237 -14.06 -14.94 10.49
CA ARG A 237 -14.69 -13.67 10.83
C ARG A 237 -14.70 -13.42 12.34
N ASP A 238 -15.25 -14.36 13.12
CA ASP A 238 -15.44 -14.14 14.56
C ASP A 238 -14.09 -13.95 15.27
N THR A 239 -13.05 -14.65 14.81
CA THR A 239 -11.67 -14.46 15.28
C THR A 239 -11.14 -13.07 14.94
N LEU A 240 -11.37 -12.60 13.71
CA LEU A 240 -10.96 -11.27 13.28
C LEU A 240 -11.64 -10.18 14.14
N GLU A 241 -12.95 -10.31 14.39
CA GLU A 241 -13.71 -9.37 15.23
C GLU A 241 -13.25 -9.44 16.71
N ALA A 242 -12.98 -10.64 17.24
CA ALA A 242 -12.45 -10.82 18.59
C ALA A 242 -11.07 -10.18 18.80
N LEU A 243 -10.27 -10.06 17.73
CA LEU A 243 -8.96 -9.37 17.75
C LEU A 243 -9.07 -7.85 17.50
N GLY A 244 -10.30 -7.31 17.49
CA GLY A 244 -10.54 -5.86 17.52
C GLY A 244 -10.71 -5.18 16.17
N ALA A 245 -10.72 -5.93 15.05
CA ALA A 245 -11.03 -5.38 13.75
C ALA A 245 -12.54 -5.39 13.48
N THR A 246 -13.03 -4.51 12.62
CA THR A 246 -14.43 -4.51 12.15
C THR A 246 -14.51 -5.26 10.82
N TRP A 247 -15.22 -6.39 10.79
CA TRP A 247 -15.37 -7.16 9.56
C TRP A 247 -16.33 -6.47 8.59
N GLU A 248 -15.92 -6.33 7.33
CA GLU A 248 -16.74 -5.77 6.24
C GLU A 248 -17.45 -6.89 5.44
N PRO A 249 -18.76 -7.08 5.60
CA PRO A 249 -19.48 -8.18 4.96
C PRO A 249 -19.51 -8.05 3.44
N GLY A 250 -19.23 -9.16 2.74
CA GLY A 250 -19.32 -9.23 1.27
C GLY A 250 -18.18 -8.52 0.51
N ALA A 251 -17.31 -7.77 1.20
CA ALA A 251 -16.16 -7.13 0.59
C ALA A 251 -15.06 -8.15 0.25
N ARG A 252 -14.69 -8.22 -1.04
CA ARG A 252 -13.54 -9.03 -1.51
C ARG A 252 -12.21 -8.39 -1.14
N VAL A 253 -12.14 -7.06 -1.15
CA VAL A 253 -11.00 -6.25 -0.73
C VAL A 253 -11.52 -5.08 0.10
N VAL A 254 -10.87 -4.80 1.23
CA VAL A 254 -11.15 -3.68 2.12
C VAL A 254 -9.88 -2.84 2.23
N SER A 255 -9.99 -1.55 1.89
CA SER A 255 -8.95 -0.54 2.16
C SER A 255 -9.33 0.23 3.42
N ASP A 256 -8.42 0.24 4.39
CA ASP A 256 -8.43 1.13 5.55
C ASP A 256 -6.96 1.51 5.87
N PRO A 257 -6.41 2.49 5.15
CA PRO A 257 -4.98 2.78 5.18
C PRO A 257 -4.39 2.91 6.59
N PRO A 258 -3.16 2.42 6.79
CA PRO A 258 -2.27 1.80 5.79
C PRO A 258 -2.49 0.29 5.60
N LEU A 259 -3.69 -0.21 5.89
CA LEU A 259 -4.02 -1.64 5.84
C LEU A 259 -4.96 -1.95 4.68
N VAL A 260 -4.66 -3.04 3.95
CA VAL A 260 -5.55 -3.56 2.91
C VAL A 260 -5.70 -5.06 3.09
N SER A 261 -6.93 -5.53 3.29
CA SER A 261 -7.21 -6.95 3.45
C SER A 261 -8.09 -7.46 2.32
N ALA A 262 -7.79 -8.67 1.85
CA ALA A 262 -8.58 -9.41 0.90
C ALA A 262 -9.19 -10.66 1.54
N ALA A 263 -10.36 -11.04 1.06
CA ALA A 263 -11.14 -12.16 1.56
C ALA A 263 -10.49 -13.52 1.21
N GLY A 264 -11.26 -14.59 1.17
CA GLY A 264 -10.74 -15.94 0.95
C GLY A 264 -10.11 -16.16 -0.44
N VAL A 265 -8.92 -16.74 -0.44
CA VAL A 265 -8.28 -17.47 -1.54
C VAL A 265 -8.21 -16.73 -2.88
N THR A 266 -9.26 -16.78 -3.69
CA THR A 266 -9.28 -16.14 -5.01
C THR A 266 -9.27 -14.62 -4.93
N ALA A 267 -9.58 -14.05 -3.77
CA ALA A 267 -9.43 -12.62 -3.52
C ALA A 267 -7.97 -12.15 -3.57
N ALA A 268 -7.00 -13.07 -3.58
CA ALA A 268 -5.59 -12.77 -3.86
C ALA A 268 -5.41 -12.04 -5.20
N LEU A 269 -6.13 -12.48 -6.25
CA LEU A 269 -6.07 -11.87 -7.57
C LEU A 269 -6.62 -10.44 -7.53
N ASP A 270 -7.73 -10.21 -6.82
CA ASP A 270 -8.31 -8.87 -6.66
C ASP A 270 -7.35 -7.93 -5.92
N LEU A 271 -6.69 -8.42 -4.86
CA LEU A 271 -5.65 -7.65 -4.15
C LEU A 271 -4.48 -7.31 -5.08
N GLY A 272 -3.99 -8.30 -5.83
CA GLY A 272 -2.90 -8.11 -6.78
C GLY A 272 -3.24 -7.08 -7.85
N LEU A 273 -4.44 -7.13 -8.41
CA LEU A 273 -4.93 -6.15 -9.40
C LEU A 273 -5.14 -4.77 -8.79
N ALA A 274 -5.67 -4.69 -7.57
CA ALA A 274 -5.85 -3.42 -6.86
C ALA A 274 -4.50 -2.75 -6.57
N LEU A 275 -3.47 -3.53 -6.19
CA LEU A 275 -2.11 -3.03 -6.03
C LEU A 275 -1.50 -2.65 -7.38
N ALA A 276 -1.65 -3.47 -8.42
CA ALA A 276 -1.17 -3.14 -9.76
C ALA A 276 -1.79 -1.82 -10.28
N HIS A 277 -3.08 -1.60 -10.04
CA HIS A 277 -3.76 -0.35 -10.33
C HIS A 277 -3.20 0.81 -9.50
N ALA A 278 -3.09 0.63 -8.20
CA ALA A 278 -2.54 1.66 -7.32
C ALA A 278 -1.13 2.05 -7.74
N PHE A 279 -0.30 1.09 -8.19
CA PHE A 279 1.10 1.31 -8.54
C PHE A 279 1.35 1.76 -9.99
N GLY A 280 0.58 1.28 -10.96
CA GLY A 280 0.77 1.57 -12.39
C GLY A 280 -0.38 2.31 -13.07
N GLY A 281 -1.44 2.69 -12.34
CA GLY A 281 -2.57 3.44 -12.87
C GLY A 281 -3.56 2.60 -13.69
N ASP A 282 -4.53 3.29 -14.31
CA ASP A 282 -5.59 2.65 -15.11
C ASP A 282 -5.02 1.85 -16.29
N GLU A 283 -3.95 2.34 -16.93
CA GLU A 283 -3.30 1.65 -18.05
C GLU A 283 -2.70 0.30 -17.62
N ALA A 284 -2.01 0.28 -16.46
CA ALA A 284 -1.47 -0.96 -15.91
C ALA A 284 -2.58 -1.95 -15.59
N LEU A 285 -3.64 -1.51 -14.93
CA LEU A 285 -4.78 -2.37 -14.62
C LEU A 285 -5.39 -2.98 -15.88
N GLU A 286 -5.61 -2.17 -16.92
CA GLU A 286 -6.20 -2.65 -18.18
C GLU A 286 -5.29 -3.65 -18.89
N ARG A 287 -4.02 -3.29 -19.11
CA ARG A 287 -3.07 -4.11 -19.86
C ARG A 287 -2.72 -5.40 -19.13
N ILE A 288 -2.54 -5.35 -17.81
CA ILE A 288 -2.29 -6.54 -16.98
C ILE A 288 -3.51 -7.44 -17.00
N SER A 289 -4.72 -6.92 -16.78
CA SER A 289 -5.96 -7.72 -16.82
C SER A 289 -6.13 -8.42 -18.17
N ARG A 290 -5.88 -7.71 -19.27
CA ARG A 290 -5.96 -8.24 -20.63
C ARG A 290 -4.93 -9.33 -20.88
N GLN A 291 -3.70 -9.11 -20.45
CA GLN A 291 -2.61 -10.06 -20.61
C GLN A 291 -2.83 -11.33 -19.77
N MET A 292 -3.54 -11.22 -18.65
CA MET A 292 -3.98 -12.33 -17.81
C MET A 292 -5.30 -12.96 -18.27
N GLU A 293 -5.85 -12.52 -19.42
CA GLU A 293 -7.11 -13.00 -20.00
C GLU A 293 -8.31 -12.96 -19.04
N LEU A 294 -8.37 -11.94 -18.18
CA LEU A 294 -9.52 -11.75 -17.31
C LEU A 294 -10.76 -11.40 -18.15
N PRO A 295 -11.94 -11.96 -17.80
CA PRO A 295 -13.16 -11.69 -18.54
C PRO A 295 -13.52 -10.20 -18.48
N GLU A 296 -14.18 -9.72 -19.52
CA GLU A 296 -14.74 -8.38 -19.54
C GLU A 296 -15.71 -8.19 -18.35
N GLY A 297 -15.65 -7.03 -17.70
CA GLY A 297 -16.46 -6.76 -16.51
C GLY A 297 -16.00 -7.44 -15.23
N TYR A 298 -14.82 -8.08 -15.20
CA TYR A 298 -14.24 -8.61 -13.96
C TYR A 298 -14.21 -7.52 -12.86
N PRO A 299 -14.75 -7.78 -11.65
CA PRO A 299 -14.80 -6.81 -10.58
C PRO A 299 -13.41 -6.28 -10.22
N ARG A 300 -13.27 -4.97 -10.05
CA ARG A 300 -11.98 -4.32 -9.72
C ARG A 300 -12.13 -3.54 -8.42
N ALA A 301 -11.40 -3.96 -7.40
CA ALA A 301 -11.25 -3.16 -6.20
C ALA A 301 -10.34 -1.96 -6.48
N ARG A 302 -10.67 -0.80 -5.91
CA ARG A 302 -9.80 0.39 -5.90
C ARG A 302 -9.34 0.63 -4.47
N LEU A 303 -8.05 0.86 -4.31
CA LEU A 303 -7.50 1.28 -3.03
C LEU A 303 -7.83 2.76 -2.83
N THR A 304 -8.38 3.09 -1.67
CA THR A 304 -8.58 4.46 -1.18
C THR A 304 -7.45 4.82 -0.24
#